data_AF-A0A1H0SMF7-F1
#
_entry.id   AF-A0A1H0SMF7-F1
#
_cell.length_a   1.000
_cell.length_b   1.000
_cell.length_c   1.000
_cell.angle_alpha   90.00
_cell.angle_beta   90.00
_cell.angle_gamma   90.00
#
_symmetry.space_group_name_H-M   'P 1'
#
loop_
_entity.id
_entity.type
_entity.pdbx_description
1 polymer ?
#
loop_
_entity_poly.entity_id
_entity_poly.type
_entity_poly.pdbx_seq_one_letter_code
_entity_poly.pdbx_strand_id
1 'polypeptide(L)' 'METELQTKVEKYEARASWCEEQAREARDKAGQSFYEVLAAYYASLATDFRKVIEKRTAA' A
#
# COMPACT_ATOMS: atom_id res chain seq x y z
N MET A 1 -14.58 -7.79 11.76
CA MET A 1 -14.44 -7.74 10.27
C MET A 1 -14.04 -6.36 9.80
N GLU A 2 -14.67 -5.28 10.26
CA GLU A 2 -14.26 -3.90 9.93
C GLU A 2 -12.85 -3.57 10.45
N THR A 3 -12.56 -3.96 11.69
CA THR A 3 -11.21 -3.89 12.29
C THR A 3 -10.16 -4.68 11.50
N GLU A 4 -10.52 -5.84 10.94
CA GLU A 4 -9.61 -6.63 10.10
C GLU A 4 -9.29 -5.93 8.77
N LEU A 5 -10.27 -5.24 8.18
CA LEU A 5 -10.06 -4.44 6.98
C LEU A 5 -9.18 -3.21 7.27
N GLN A 6 -9.40 -2.54 8.41
CA GLN A 6 -8.56 -1.43 8.86
C GLN A 6 -7.11 -1.88 9.08
N THR A 7 -6.88 -2.99 9.77
CA THR A 7 -5.53 -3.57 9.92
C THR A 7 -4.89 -3.92 8.58
N LYS A 8 -5.67 -4.34 7.57
CA LYS A 8 -5.15 -4.57 6.21
C LYS A 8 -4.75 -3.26 5.53
N VAL A 9 -5.54 -2.20 5.67
CA VAL A 9 -5.19 -0.85 5.15
C VAL A 9 -3.84 -0.42 5.71
N GLU A 10 -3.71 -0.39 7.04
CA GLU A 10 -2.46 0.03 7.71
C GLU A 10 -1.26 -0.80 7.27
N LYS A 11 -1.43 -2.12 7.15
CA LYS A 11 -0.38 -3.03 6.67
C LYS A 11 0.08 -2.70 5.26
N TYR A 12 -0.85 -2.43 4.34
CA TYR A 12 -0.51 -2.14 2.95
C TYR A 12 0.04 -0.72 2.78
N GLU A 13 -0.45 0.26 3.54
CA GLU A 13 0.15 1.60 3.60
C GLU A 13 1.59 1.55 4.10
N ALA A 14 1.85 0.84 5.20
CA ALA A 14 3.19 0.68 5.74
C ALA A 14 4.15 0.01 4.74
N ARG A 15 3.66 -0.98 3.98
CA ARG A 15 4.45 -1.62 2.92
C ARG A 15 4.69 -0.70 1.73
N ALA A 16 3.72 0.10 1.34
CA ALA A 16 3.88 1.09 0.28
C ALA A 16 4.98 2.10 0.65
N SER A 17 4.90 2.69 1.85
CA SER A 17 5.90 3.62 2.35
C SER A 17 7.30 3.00 2.45
N TRP A 18 7.39 1.76 2.93
CA TRP A 18 8.66 1.05 2.97
C TRP A 18 9.25 0.83 1.56
N CYS A 19 8.42 0.46 0.58
CA CYS A 19 8.87 0.34 -0.80
C CYS A 19 9.31 1.69 -1.39
N GLU A 20 8.63 2.81 -1.10
CA GLU A 20 9.07 4.14 -1.53
C GLU A 20 10.43 4.52 -0.95
N GLU A 21 10.69 4.16 0.31
CA GLU A 21 12.00 4.37 0.94
C GLU A 21 13.08 3.53 0.28
N GLN A 22 12.81 2.23 0.04
CA GLN A 22 13.74 1.35 -0.66
C GLN A 22 14.01 1.78 -2.11
N ALA A 23 13.01 2.32 -2.80
CA ALA A 23 13.19 2.90 -4.14
C ALA A 23 14.15 4.10 -4.10
N ARG A 24 14.04 4.94 -3.07
CA ARG A 24 14.90 6.12 -2.86
C ARG A 24 16.34 5.73 -2.51
N GLU A 25 16.52 4.64 -1.77
CA GLU A 25 17.84 4.12 -1.37
C GLU A 25 18.51 3.25 -2.44
N ALA A 26 17.75 2.80 -3.46
CA ALA A 26 18.26 1.95 -4.51
C ALA A 26 19.39 2.63 -5.29
N ARG A 27 20.53 1.93 -5.40
CA ARG A 27 21.73 2.43 -6.10
C ARG A 27 21.65 2.25 -7.62
N ASP A 28 20.77 1.37 -8.08
CA ASP A 28 20.58 1.07 -9.48
C ASP A 28 19.12 1.30 -9.89
N LYS A 29 18.94 1.60 -11.18
CA LYS A 29 17.62 1.93 -11.75
C LYS A 29 16.66 0.75 -11.75
N ALA A 30 17.16 -0.48 -11.77
CA ALA A 30 16.31 -1.67 -11.79
C ALA A 30 15.67 -1.90 -10.41
N GLY A 31 16.46 -1.77 -9.34
CA GLY A 31 16.01 -1.79 -7.96
C GLY A 31 15.06 -0.64 -7.65
N GLN A 32 15.38 0.58 -8.11
CA GLN A 32 14.47 1.72 -8.00
C GLN A 32 13.11 1.41 -8.64
N SER A 33 13.12 1.01 -9.92
CA SER A 33 11.89 0.71 -10.67
C SER A 33 11.09 -0.45 -10.03
N PHE A 34 11.79 -1.46 -9.53
CA PHE A 34 11.16 -2.60 -8.85
C PHE A 34 10.40 -2.16 -7.60
N TYR A 35 11.03 -1.35 -6.75
CA TYR A 35 10.40 -0.86 -5.53
C TYR A 35 9.30 0.17 -5.81
N GLU A 36 9.42 1.00 -6.84
CA GLU A 36 8.35 1.92 -7.27
C GLU A 36 7.08 1.16 -7.70
N VAL A 37 7.23 0.07 -8.46
CA VAL A 37 6.10 -0.78 -8.86
C VAL A 37 5.45 -1.45 -7.63
N LEU A 38 6.26 -1.93 -6.69
CA LEU A 38 5.74 -2.52 -5.44
C LEU A 38 5.02 -1.49 -4.57
N ALA A 39 5.56 -0.28 -4.45
CA ALA A 39 4.92 0.82 -3.72
C ALA A 39 3.53 1.12 -4.31
N ALA A 40 3.47 1.28 -5.64
CA ALA A 40 2.21 1.52 -6.35
C ALA A 40 1.19 0.38 -6.15
N TYR A 41 1.65 -0.88 -6.20
CA TYR A 41 0.81 -2.04 -5.97
C TYR A 41 0.19 -2.05 -4.56
N TYR A 42 1.02 -1.85 -3.53
CA TYR A 42 0.52 -1.83 -2.15
C TYR A 42 -0.37 -0.61 -1.86
N ALA A 43 -0.08 0.55 -2.44
CA ALA A 43 -0.93 1.73 -2.35
C ALA A 43 -2.32 1.49 -2.99
N SER A 44 -2.36 0.80 -4.14
CA SER A 44 -3.62 0.40 -4.78
C SER A 44 -4.43 -0.53 -3.89
N LEU A 45 -3.78 -1.55 -3.29
CA LEU A 45 -4.45 -2.46 -2.37
C LEU A 45 -5.05 -1.72 -1.16
N ALA A 46 -4.28 -0.84 -0.51
CA ALA A 46 -4.78 -0.03 0.59
C ALA A 46 -6.01 0.80 0.17
N THR A 47 -5.96 1.40 -1.02
CA THR A 47 -7.08 2.17 -1.59
C THR A 47 -8.32 1.32 -1.80
N ASP A 48 -8.18 0.11 -2.30
CA ASP A 48 -9.32 -0.80 -2.50
C ASP A 48 -9.93 -1.24 -1.17
N PHE A 49 -9.11 -1.48 -0.15
CA PHE A 49 -9.61 -1.77 1.20
C PHE A 49 -10.35 -0.57 1.81
N ARG A 50 -9.85 0.67 1.65
CA ARG A 50 -10.57 1.89 2.10
C ARG A 50 -11.94 2.01 1.43
N LYS A 51 -12.02 1.81 0.11
CA LYS A 51 -13.30 1.80 -0.62
C LYS A 51 -14.27 0.74 -0.11
N VAL A 52 -13.80 -0.44 0.27
CA VAL A 52 -14.65 -1.49 0.85
C VAL A 52 -15.15 -1.10 2.24
N ILE A 53 -14.31 -0.47 3.07
CA ILE A 53 -14.72 0.05 4.38
C ILE A 53 -15.79 1.13 4.21
N GLU A 54 -15.55 2.13 3.36
CA GLU A 54 -16.50 3.22 3.07
C GLU A 54 -17.87 2.69 2.63
N LYS A 55 -17.90 1.69 1.75
CA LYS A 55 -19.16 1.06 1.31
C LYS A 55 -19.90 0.33 2.45
N ARG A 56 -19.17 -0.16 3.45
CA ARG A 56 -19.74 -0.88 4.59
C ARG A 56 -20.19 0.05 5.71
N THR A 57 -19.58 1.21 5.85
CA THR A 57 -19.95 2.22 6.86
C THR A 57 -21.06 3.15 6.38
N ALA A 58 -21.23 3.30 5.06
CA ALA A 58 -22.31 4.09 4.45
C ALA A 58 -23.66 3.33 4.33
N ALA A 59 -23.70 2.05 4.71
CA ALA A 59 -24.90 1.20 4.72
C ALA A 59 -25.42 1.03 6.15
#